data_AF-A0A2X2J3D2-F1
#
_entry.id   AF-A0A2X2J3D2-F1
#
_cell.length_a   1.000
_cell.length_b   1.000
_cell.length_c   1.000
_cell.angle_alpha   90.00
_cell.angle_beta   90.00
_cell.angle_gamma   90.00
#
_symmetry.space_group_name_H-M   'P 1'
#
loop_
_entity.id
_entity.type
_entity.pdbx_description
1 polymer ?
#
loop_
_entity_poly.entity_id
_entity_poly.type
_entity_poly.pdbx_seq_one_letter_code
_entity_poly.pdbx_strand_id
1 'polypeptide(L)'
;MTLNFDTRGNLVPNSNIRCSLELFHKVFVEEIATPIRASLYESFSRYTSNLQDTIDGAELICWINGSFATKKKEPNDLDLVTFINYDIIDQKEQFLQDFKYPKFFS
;
A
#
# COMPACT_ATOMS: atom_id res chain seq x y z
N MET A 1 5.71 -18.38 0.84
CA MET A 1 6.48 -17.35 0.11
C MET A 1 7.12 -16.43 1.14
N THR A 2 8.35 -15.95 0.91
CA THR A 2 9.06 -15.07 1.86
C THR A 2 9.60 -13.84 1.13
N LEU A 3 9.63 -12.70 1.82
CA LEU A 3 10.32 -11.49 1.33
C LEU A 3 11.75 -11.52 1.86
N ASN A 4 12.72 -11.37 0.97
CA ASN A 4 14.14 -11.37 1.32
C ASN A 4 14.72 -9.98 1.08
N PHE A 5 15.70 -9.60 1.89
CA PHE A 5 16.37 -8.32 1.78
C PHE A 5 17.89 -8.50 1.78
N ASP A 6 18.60 -7.73 0.96
CA ASP A 6 20.07 -7.70 0.97
C ASP A 6 20.63 -7.06 2.26
N THR A 7 21.96 -7.04 2.38
CA THR A 7 22.64 -6.43 3.55
C THR A 7 22.42 -4.93 3.69
N ARG A 8 21.99 -4.26 2.61
CA ARG A 8 21.61 -2.84 2.59
C ARG A 8 20.11 -2.65 2.84
N GLY A 9 19.38 -3.74 3.03
CA GLY A 9 17.96 -3.75 3.31
C GLY A 9 17.08 -3.67 2.07
N ASN A 10 17.57 -3.82 0.84
CA ASN A 10 16.73 -3.77 -0.37
C ASN A 10 16.06 -5.13 -0.62
N LEU A 11 14.81 -5.12 -1.08
CA LEU A 11 14.13 -6.35 -1.53
C LEU A 11 14.92 -7.06 -2.64
N VAL A 12 15.04 -8.38 -2.52
CA VAL A 12 15.68 -9.25 -3.52
C VAL A 12 14.81 -10.45 -3.87
N PRO A 13 14.70 -10.81 -5.17
CA PRO A 13 15.33 -10.18 -6.33
C PRO A 13 14.77 -8.77 -6.63
N ASN A 14 15.52 -7.97 -7.39
CA ASN A 14 15.06 -6.66 -7.85
C ASN A 14 14.06 -6.81 -9.00
N SER A 15 12.88 -7.35 -8.68
CA SER A 15 11.76 -7.57 -9.58
C SER A 15 10.45 -7.43 -8.80
N ASN A 16 9.32 -7.40 -9.50
CA ASN A 16 8.02 -7.40 -8.85
C ASN A 16 7.81 -8.71 -8.08
N ILE A 17 7.64 -8.61 -6.77
CA ILE A 17 7.38 -9.75 -5.89
C ILE A 17 5.91 -9.67 -5.46
N ARG A 18 5.11 -10.67 -5.86
CA ARG A 18 3.73 -10.77 -5.39
C ARG A 18 3.73 -11.05 -3.89
N CYS A 19 2.92 -10.30 -3.15
CA CYS A 19 2.86 -10.37 -1.70
C CYS A 19 1.39 -10.43 -1.26
N SER A 20 1.08 -11.27 -0.27
CA SER A 20 -0.23 -11.25 0.39
C SER A 20 -0.25 -10.19 1.49
N LEU A 21 -1.44 -9.71 1.87
CA LEU A 21 -1.60 -8.79 3.00
C LEU A 21 -1.04 -9.38 4.30
N GLU A 22 -1.22 -10.68 4.54
CA GLU A 22 -0.67 -11.38 5.70
C GLU A 22 0.86 -11.33 5.72
N LEU A 23 1.52 -11.62 4.59
CA LEU A 23 2.97 -11.57 4.49
C LEU A 23 3.49 -10.14 4.62
N PHE A 24 2.78 -9.17 4.05
CA PHE A 24 3.07 -7.75 4.17
C PHE A 24 2.98 -7.29 5.64
N HIS A 25 1.92 -7.66 6.36
CA HIS A 25 1.78 -7.37 7.80
C HIS A 25 2.94 -7.96 8.60
N LYS A 26 3.22 -9.24 8.40
CA LYS A 26 4.29 -9.94 9.11
C LYS A 26 5.64 -9.25 8.91
N VAL A 27 6.04 -9.02 7.67
CA VAL A 27 7.37 -8.46 7.35
C VAL A 27 7.45 -6.97 7.71
N PHE A 28 6.37 -6.22 7.52
CA PHE A 28 6.41 -4.79 7.79
C PHE A 28 6.24 -4.45 9.27
N VAL A 29 5.26 -5.05 9.93
CA VAL A 29 4.84 -4.70 11.30
C VAL A 29 5.47 -5.61 12.32
N GLU A 30 5.41 -6.94 12.13
CA GLU A 30 5.83 -7.88 13.17
C GLU A 30 7.36 -8.02 13.25
N GLU A 31 8.04 -8.14 12.12
CA GLU A 31 9.51 -8.33 12.09
C GLU A 31 10.29 -7.06 12.49
N ILE A 32 9.71 -5.88 12.25
CA ILE A 32 10.27 -4.58 12.64
C ILE A 32 9.22 -3.83 13.44
N ALA A 33 8.92 -4.35 14.62
CA ALA A 33 7.88 -3.84 15.52
C ALA A 33 8.21 -2.43 16.04
N THR A 34 7.70 -1.41 15.35
CA THR A 34 7.70 -0.02 15.81
C THR A 34 6.28 0.55 15.74
N PRO A 35 5.91 1.48 16.65
CA PRO A 35 4.60 2.13 16.61
C PRO A 35 4.32 2.84 15.28
N ILE A 36 5.35 3.40 14.66
CA ILE A 36 5.25 4.08 13.36
C ILE A 36 4.84 3.10 12.25
N ARG A 37 5.48 1.93 12.18
CA ARG A 37 5.16 0.92 11.15
C ARG A 37 3.77 0.32 11.36
N ALA A 38 3.36 0.09 12.61
CA ALA A 38 1.98 -0.31 12.92
C ALA A 38 0.95 0.74 12.45
N SER A 39 1.18 2.01 12.79
CA SER A 39 0.28 3.12 12.41
C SER A 39 0.19 3.32 10.89
N LEU A 40 1.31 3.18 10.18
CA LEU A 40 1.34 3.23 8.72
C LEU A 40 0.56 2.06 8.10
N TYR A 41 0.73 0.84 8.62
CA TYR A 41 -0.03 -0.32 8.16
C TYR A 41 -1.54 -0.17 8.40
N GLU A 42 -1.95 0.33 9.56
CA GLU A 42 -3.35 0.61 9.87
C GLU A 42 -3.93 1.67 8.92
N SER A 43 -3.17 2.72 8.63
CA SER A 43 -3.58 3.77 7.69
C SER A 43 -3.71 3.23 6.27
N PHE A 44 -2.76 2.41 5.82
CA PHE A 44 -2.83 1.67 4.56
C PHE A 44 -4.08 0.78 4.50
N SER A 45 -4.33 -0.04 5.54
CA SER A 45 -5.46 -0.97 5.59
C SER A 45 -6.80 -0.25 5.53
N ARG A 46 -6.92 0.86 6.26
CA ARG A 46 -8.10 1.73 6.22
C ARG A 46 -8.29 2.38 4.86
N TYR A 47 -7.21 2.90 4.26
CA TYR A 47 -7.26 3.48 2.91
C TYR A 47 -7.74 2.44 1.88
N THR A 48 -7.15 1.24 1.88
CA THR A 48 -7.50 0.19 0.91
C THR A 48 -8.91 -0.33 1.13
N SER A 49 -9.36 -0.46 2.39
CA SER A 49 -10.75 -0.85 2.70
C SER A 49 -11.73 0.17 2.17
N ASN A 50 -11.54 1.46 2.49
CA ASN A 50 -12.42 2.53 2.03
C ASN A 50 -12.45 2.63 0.50
N LEU A 51 -11.29 2.49 -0.15
CA LEU A 51 -11.20 2.52 -1.60
C LEU A 51 -11.92 1.31 -2.22
N GLN A 52 -11.72 0.11 -1.67
CA GLN A 52 -12.38 -1.11 -2.12
C GLN A 52 -13.91 -1.01 -2.00
N ASP A 53 -14.41 -0.48 -0.88
CA ASP A 53 -15.84 -0.26 -0.68
C ASP A 53 -16.40 0.76 -1.68
N THR A 54 -15.62 1.81 -2.01
CA THR A 54 -16.00 2.84 -3.00
C THR A 54 -16.15 2.27 -4.42
N ILE A 55 -15.40 1.21 -4.73
CA ILE A 55 -15.43 0.53 -6.04
C ILE A 55 -16.21 -0.80 -6.01
N ASP A 56 -17.21 -0.88 -5.13
CA ASP A 56 -18.13 -2.02 -4.99
C ASP A 56 -17.42 -3.37 -4.75
N GLY A 57 -16.33 -3.36 -3.98
CA GLY A 57 -15.61 -4.56 -3.58
C GLY A 57 -14.70 -5.15 -4.66
N ALA A 58 -14.44 -4.43 -5.76
CA ALA A 58 -13.51 -4.90 -6.79
C ALA A 58 -12.10 -5.18 -6.22
N GLU A 59 -11.39 -6.11 -6.85
CA GLU A 59 -10.02 -6.47 -6.43
C GLU A 59 -9.08 -5.26 -6.61
N LEU A 60 -8.34 -4.94 -5.55
CA LEU A 60 -7.29 -3.94 -5.58
C LEU A 60 -5.94 -4.59 -5.82
N ILE A 61 -5.24 -4.13 -6.85
CA ILE A 61 -3.81 -4.42 -7.04
C ILE A 61 -3.05 -3.19 -6.57
N CYS A 62 -2.32 -3.34 -5.46
CA CYS A 62 -1.47 -2.28 -4.92
C CYS A 62 0.00 -2.63 -5.17
N TRP A 63 0.72 -1.73 -5.83
CA TRP A 63 2.17 -1.78 -5.90
C TRP A 63 2.74 -0.85 -4.83
N ILE A 64 3.44 -1.43 -3.86
CA ILE A 64 4.12 -0.71 -2.79
C ILE A 64 5.59 -0.53 -3.16
N ASN A 65 6.13 0.67 -2.99
CA ASN A 65 7.51 1.00 -3.34
C ASN A 65 8.12 1.99 -2.32
N GLY A 66 9.26 2.60 -2.66
CA GLY A 66 9.90 3.65 -1.87
C GLY A 66 10.66 3.10 -0.67
N SER A 67 10.76 3.92 0.38
CA SER A 67 11.53 3.57 1.59
C SER A 67 10.97 2.35 2.33
N PHE A 68 9.74 1.94 2.02
CA PHE A 68 9.12 0.72 2.51
C PHE A 68 9.89 -0.55 2.13
N ALA A 69 10.46 -0.61 0.91
CA ALA A 69 11.27 -1.74 0.45
C ALA A 69 12.59 -1.88 1.24
N THR A 70 12.82 -1.01 2.23
CA THR A 70 14.00 -0.99 3.08
C THR A 70 13.70 -1.45 4.51
N LYS A 71 14.75 -1.93 5.20
CA LYS A 71 14.71 -2.24 6.64
C LYS A 71 14.74 -1.00 7.56
N LYS A 72 14.37 0.18 7.07
CA LYS A 72 14.34 1.42 7.89
C LYS A 72 13.33 1.27 9.03
N LYS A 73 13.79 1.39 10.29
CA LYS A 73 12.94 1.20 11.48
C LYS A 73 11.78 2.20 11.58
N GLU A 74 12.02 3.44 11.18
CA GLU A 74 11.07 4.55 11.27
C GLU A 74 10.90 5.20 9.87
N PRO A 75 10.11 4.57 8.98
CA PRO A 75 9.72 5.21 7.72
C PRO A 75 8.75 6.36 8.00
N ASN A 76 8.78 7.40 7.18
CA ASN A 76 7.90 8.56 7.37
C ASN A 76 6.51 8.29 6.79
N ASP A 77 6.45 7.53 5.71
CA ASP A 77 5.29 7.29 4.85
C ASP A 77 5.34 5.92 4.17
N LEU A 78 4.26 5.61 3.44
CA LEU A 78 4.13 4.47 2.54
C LEU A 78 3.80 4.97 1.14
N ASP A 79 4.69 4.72 0.20
CA ASP A 79 4.44 4.99 -1.22
C ASP A 79 3.72 3.79 -1.85
N LEU A 80 2.55 4.04 -2.44
CA LEU A 80 1.81 3.02 -3.17
C LEU A 80 1.15 3.55 -4.44
N VAL A 81 0.98 2.66 -5.41
CA VAL A 81 0.19 2.84 -6.63
C VAL A 81 -0.90 1.78 -6.64
N THR A 82 -2.16 2.22 -6.67
CA THR A 82 -3.31 1.31 -6.79
C THR A 82 -3.78 1.28 -8.24
N PHE A 83 -3.89 0.09 -8.81
CA PHE A 83 -4.44 -0.11 -10.15
C PHE A 83 -5.94 -0.36 -10.06
N ILE A 84 -6.72 0.43 -10.78
CA ILE A 84 -8.17 0.31 -10.87
C ILE A 84 -8.55 0.20 -12.35
N ASN A 85 -9.49 -0.69 -12.67
CA ASN A 85 -10.00 -0.82 -14.02
C ASN A 85 -10.67 0.50 -14.46
N TYR A 86 -10.38 0.93 -15.69
CA TYR A 86 -10.98 2.12 -16.28
C TYR A 86 -12.51 2.15 -16.20
N ASP A 87 -13.18 1.02 -16.44
CA ASP A 87 -14.64 0.95 -16.43
C ASP A 87 -15.23 1.29 -15.05
N ILE A 88 -14.50 0.96 -13.98
CA ILE A 88 -14.86 1.32 -12.60
C ILE A 88 -14.65 2.82 -12.37
N ILE A 89 -13.54 3.38 -12.87
CA ILE A 89 -13.25 4.80 -12.76
C ILE A 89 -14.36 5.62 -13.42
N ASP A 90 -14.75 5.26 -14.64
CA ASP A 90 -15.80 5.92 -15.42
C ASP A 90 -17.14 5.95 -14.66
N GLN A 91 -17.48 4.87 -13.96
CA GLN A 91 -18.72 4.76 -13.19
C GLN A 91 -18.67 5.42 -11.80
N LYS A 92 -17.48 5.51 -11.19
CA LYS A 92 -17.30 5.90 -9.78
C LYS A 92 -16.51 7.20 -9.60
N GLU A 93 -16.22 7.93 -10.67
CA GLU A 93 -15.34 9.11 -10.66
C GLU A 93 -15.70 10.11 -9.56
N GLN A 94 -16.99 10.39 -9.36
CA GLN A 94 -17.46 11.33 -8.34
C GLN A 94 -17.09 10.88 -6.92
N PHE A 95 -17.21 9.59 -6.60
CA PHE A 95 -16.87 9.05 -5.28
C PHE A 95 -15.36 8.96 -5.07
N LEU A 96 -14.60 8.82 -6.15
CA LEU A 96 -13.13 8.76 -6.10
C LEU A 96 -12.47 10.13 -5.88
N GLN A 97 -13.22 11.23 -5.93
CA GLN A 97 -12.68 12.57 -5.65
C GLN A 97 -12.15 12.69 -4.22
N ASP A 98 -12.75 11.97 -3.26
CA ASP A 98 -12.30 11.99 -1.86
C ASP A 98 -10.89 11.39 -1.66
N PHE A 99 -10.40 10.64 -2.65
CA PHE A 99 -9.07 10.03 -2.64
C PHE A 99 -8.02 10.85 -3.42
N LYS A 100 -8.41 11.99 -4.02
CA LYS A 100 -7.48 12.87 -4.76
C LYS A 100 -6.93 13.97 -3.85
N TYR A 101 -5.63 14.26 -4.01
CA TYR A 101 -4.94 15.37 -3.38
C TYR A 101 -4.17 16.20 -4.43
N PRO A 102 -4.14 17.54 -4.35
CA PRO A 102 -4.92 18.36 -3.43
C PRO A 102 -6.42 18.27 -3.71
N LYS A 103 -7.26 18.53 -2.70
CA LYS A 103 -8.70 18.66 -2.93
C LYS A 103 -8.91 19.91 -3.78
N PHE A 104 -9.18 19.71 -5.07
CA PHE A 104 -9.62 20.79 -5.93
C PHE A 104 -11.07 21.10 -5.56
N PHE A 105 -11.28 22.21 -4.86
CA PHE A 105 -12.63 22.73 -4.65
C PHE A 105 -13.13 23.22 -6.01
N SER A 106 -14.08 22.49 -6.61
CA SER A 106 -14.90 22.98 -7.73
C SER A 106 -16.09 23.76 -7.21
#